data_AF-A0A958IVH3-F1
#
_entry.id   AF-A0A958IVH3-F1
#
_cell.length_a   1.000
_cell.length_b   1.000
_cell.length_c   1.000
_cell.angle_alpha   90.00
_cell.angle_beta   90.00
_cell.angle_gamma   90.00
#
_symmetry.space_group_name_H-M   'P 1'
#
loop_
_entity.id
_entity.type
_entity.pdbx_description
1 polymer ?
#
loop_
_entity_poly.entity_id
_entity_poly.type
_entity_poly.pdbx_seq_one_letter_code
_entity_poly.pdbx_strand_id
1 'polypeptide(L)'
;DILADEKYRYLFSVDAVNQLVMEGRSFRDAYREVGEAIERGEFTPPPALAHTHEGSIGNLCNEEVREEFERVVKAFDFAKVERALAGLLGREVVP
;
A
#
# COMPACT_ATOMS: atom_id res chain seq x y z
N ASP A 1 11.65 4.85 -17.57
CA ASP A 1 11.25 4.18 -16.33
C ASP A 1 11.81 4.99 -15.16
N ILE A 2 10.97 5.40 -14.21
CA ILE A 2 11.42 6.21 -13.06
C ILE A 2 12.37 5.41 -12.15
N LEU A 3 12.22 4.08 -12.14
CA LEU A 3 12.97 3.18 -11.26
C LEU A 3 14.41 2.95 -11.73
N ALA A 4 14.78 3.44 -12.92
CA ALA A 4 16.14 3.35 -13.44
C ALA A 4 17.10 4.41 -12.86
N ASP A 5 16.57 5.42 -12.14
CA ASP A 5 17.38 6.44 -11.48
C ASP A 5 18.11 5.83 -10.26
N GLU A 6 19.40 6.16 -10.11
CA GLU A 6 20.29 5.63 -9.07
C GLU A 6 19.74 5.85 -7.65
N LYS A 7 18.97 6.93 -7.42
CA LYS A 7 18.36 7.17 -6.12
C LYS A 7 17.36 6.08 -5.69
N TYR A 8 16.86 5.27 -6.62
CA TYR A 8 15.96 4.14 -6.35
C TYR A 8 16.69 2.78 -6.31
N ARG A 9 18.03 2.77 -6.43
CA ARG A 9 18.84 1.54 -6.44
C ARG A 9 18.52 0.59 -5.28
N TYR A 10 18.24 1.13 -4.10
CA TYR A 10 18.00 0.36 -2.88
C TYR A 10 16.52 0.22 -2.51
N LEU A 11 15.60 0.65 -3.37
CA LEU A 11 14.16 0.67 -3.10
C LEU A 11 13.62 -0.71 -2.71
N PHE A 12 14.16 -1.78 -3.32
CA PHE A 12 13.74 -3.17 -3.13
C PHE A 12 14.64 -3.96 -2.16
N SER A 13 15.42 -3.27 -1.32
CA SER A 13 16.28 -3.93 -0.31
C SER A 13 15.49 -4.71 0.72
N VAL A 14 14.31 -4.21 1.12
CA VAL A 14 13.40 -4.92 2.03
C VAL A 14 12.83 -6.18 1.37
N ASP A 15 12.51 -6.11 0.08
CA ASP A 15 12.05 -7.28 -0.68
C ASP A 15 13.14 -8.35 -0.81
N ALA A 16 14.40 -7.94 -0.98
CA ALA A 16 15.54 -8.84 -0.97
C ALA A 16 15.70 -9.56 0.39
N VAL A 17 15.51 -8.83 1.50
CA VAL A 17 15.51 -9.43 2.84
C VAL A 17 14.37 -10.43 2.98
N ASN A 18 13.16 -10.05 2.56
CA ASN A 18 12.00 -10.91 2.64
C ASN A 18 12.16 -12.18 1.80
N GLN A 19 12.76 -12.10 0.61
CA GLN A 19 13.05 -13.27 -0.22
C GLN A 19 13.97 -14.25 0.51
N LEU A 20 15.07 -13.79 1.09
CA LEU A 20 15.99 -14.65 1.86
C LEU A 20 15.31 -15.29 3.07
N VAL A 21 14.37 -14.58 3.72
CA VAL A 21 13.55 -15.13 4.81
C VAL A 21 12.62 -16.23 4.30
N MET A 22 11.98 -16.02 3.15
CA MET A 22 11.14 -17.04 2.51
C MET A 22 11.94 -18.27 2.05
N GLU A 23 13.22 -18.10 1.72
CA GLU A 23 14.17 -19.18 1.44
C GLU A 23 14.66 -19.92 2.72
N GLY A 24 14.19 -19.49 3.89
CA GLY A 24 14.43 -20.17 5.17
C GLY A 24 15.53 -19.54 6.04
N ARG A 25 16.09 -18.40 5.64
CA ARG A 25 17.06 -17.69 6.51
C ARG A 25 16.34 -17.01 7.67
N SER A 26 17.04 -16.88 8.79
CA SER A 26 16.57 -16.01 9.86
C SER A 26 16.53 -14.56 9.36
N PHE A 27 15.57 -13.77 9.84
CA PHE A 27 15.47 -12.35 9.49
C PHE A 27 16.79 -11.60 9.76
N ARG A 28 17.47 -11.94 10.87
CA ARG A 28 18.77 -11.35 11.23
C ARG A 28 19.83 -11.62 10.17
N ASP A 29 19.95 -12.87 9.72
CA ASP A 29 20.98 -13.25 8.75
C ASP A 29 20.67 -12.64 7.38
N ALA A 30 19.40 -12.65 6.96
CA ALA A 30 18.94 -12.00 5.74
C ALA A 30 19.24 -10.49 5.74
N TYR A 31 18.93 -9.80 6.84
CA TYR A 31 19.20 -8.37 6.99
C TYR A 31 20.70 -8.05 6.90
N ARG A 32 21.55 -8.84 7.57
CA ARG A 32 23.01 -8.66 7.52
C ARG A 32 23.55 -8.88 6.11
N GLU A 33 23.13 -9.95 5.43
CA GLU A 33 23.60 -10.30 4.09
C GLU A 33 23.25 -9.23 3.05
N VAL A 34 22.02 -8.70 3.10
CA VAL A 34 21.61 -7.59 2.22
C VAL A 34 22.39 -6.32 2.53
N GLY A 35 22.59 -5.99 3.81
CA GLY A 35 23.39 -4.84 4.24
C GLY A 35 24.83 -4.91 3.73
N GLU A 36 25.48 -6.05 3.89
CA GLU A 36 26.84 -6.29 3.38
C GLU A 36 26.93 -6.18 1.85
N ALA A 37 25.92 -6.68 1.11
CA ALA A 37 25.86 -6.54 -0.34
C ALA A 37 25.72 -5.08 -0.79
N ILE A 38 24.97 -4.27 -0.02
CA ILE A 38 24.85 -2.83 -0.26
C ILE A 38 26.18 -2.12 -0.01
N GLU A 39 26.85 -2.42 1.11
CA GLU A 39 28.15 -1.82 1.48
C GLU A 39 29.23 -2.12 0.44
N ARG A 40 29.23 -3.32 -0.14
CA ARG A 40 30.16 -3.71 -1.22
C ARG A 40 29.78 -3.16 -2.60
N GLY A 41 28.63 -2.52 -2.74
CA GLY A 41 28.12 -2.04 -4.04
C GLY A 41 27.64 -3.16 -4.97
N GLU A 42 27.46 -4.37 -4.45
CA GLU A 42 27.06 -5.59 -5.18
C GLU A 42 25.54 -5.81 -5.15
N PHE A 43 24.81 -4.98 -4.42
CA PHE A 43 23.35 -5.07 -4.33
C PHE A 43 22.70 -4.94 -5.70
N THR A 44 21.98 -5.99 -6.07
CA THR A 44 21.11 -6.05 -7.25
C THR A 44 19.70 -6.35 -6.74
N PRO A 45 18.70 -5.52 -7.09
CA PRO A 45 17.34 -5.75 -6.65
C PRO A 45 16.83 -7.10 -7.19
N PRO A 46 16.09 -7.88 -6.39
CA PRO A 46 15.50 -9.11 -6.86
C PRO A 46 14.51 -8.82 -8.00
N PRO A 47 14.30 -9.78 -8.94
CA PRO A 47 13.24 -9.66 -9.92
C PRO A 47 11.91 -9.45 -9.21
N ALA A 48 11.01 -8.65 -9.80
CA ALA A 48 9.74 -8.30 -9.19
C ALA A 48 9.06 -9.55 -8.62
N LEU A 49 9.04 -9.65 -7.29
CA LEU A 49 8.38 -10.73 -6.60
C LEU A 49 6.89 -10.60 -6.92
N ALA A 50 6.26 -11.70 -7.33
CA ALA A 50 4.81 -11.75 -7.42
C ALA A 50 4.26 -11.69 -6.00
N HIS A 51 4.05 -10.48 -5.49
CA HIS A 51 3.52 -10.28 -4.16
C HIS A 51 2.03 -10.65 -4.18
N THR A 52 1.67 -11.76 -3.53
CA THR A 52 0.28 -12.17 -3.33
C THR A 52 -0.31 -11.61 -2.03
N HIS A 53 0.52 -11.02 -1.18
CA HIS A 53 0.13 -10.50 0.11
C HIS A 53 -0.80 -9.29 -0.03
N GLU A 54 -1.89 -9.27 0.74
CA GLU A 54 -2.82 -8.15 0.78
C GLU A 54 -2.10 -6.83 1.12
N GLY A 55 -2.46 -5.76 0.42
CA GLY A 55 -1.82 -4.45 0.54
C GLY A 55 -0.44 -4.32 -0.12
N SER A 56 0.08 -5.37 -0.77
CA SER A 56 1.35 -5.29 -1.51
C SER A 56 1.19 -4.64 -2.89
N ILE A 57 2.30 -4.26 -3.53
CA ILE A 57 2.29 -3.73 -4.90
C ILE A 57 1.63 -4.67 -5.92
N GLY A 58 1.66 -5.98 -5.67
CA GLY A 58 1.03 -7.00 -6.51
C GLY A 58 -0.43 -7.32 -6.16
N ASN A 59 -0.88 -6.92 -4.97
CA ASN A 59 -2.24 -7.12 -4.48
C ASN A 59 -2.64 -5.95 -3.56
N LEU A 60 -3.01 -4.82 -4.17
CA LEU A 60 -3.35 -3.58 -3.46
C LEU A 60 -4.70 -3.65 -2.72
N CYS A 61 -5.51 -4.68 -2.96
CA CYS A 61 -6.86 -4.81 -2.42
C CYS A 61 -7.78 -3.60 -2.77
N ASN A 62 -7.62 -3.02 -3.96
CA ASN A 62 -8.37 -1.82 -4.37
C ASN A 62 -9.88 -2.08 -4.48
N GLU A 63 -10.27 -3.32 -4.78
CA GLU A 63 -11.68 -3.70 -4.88
C GLU A 63 -12.32 -3.75 -3.50
N GLU A 64 -11.66 -4.41 -2.54
CA GLU A 64 -12.08 -4.53 -1.15
C GLU A 64 -12.11 -3.15 -0.47
N VAL A 65 -11.11 -2.30 -0.71
CA VAL A 65 -11.09 -0.91 -0.22
C VAL A 65 -12.27 -0.11 -0.78
N ARG A 66 -12.60 -0.27 -2.06
CA ARG A 66 -13.75 0.38 -2.69
C ARG A 66 -15.06 -0.11 -2.07
N GLU A 67 -15.22 -1.41 -1.89
CA GLU A 67 -16.42 -1.99 -1.28
C GLU A 67 -16.63 -1.47 0.15
N GLU A 68 -15.57 -1.44 0.96
CA GLU A 68 -15.63 -0.93 2.32
C GLU A 68 -15.93 0.58 2.35
N PHE A 69 -15.32 1.34 1.45
CA PHE A 69 -15.64 2.75 1.27
C PHE A 69 -17.12 2.96 0.94
N GLU A 70 -17.66 2.25 -0.05
CA GLU A 70 -19.06 2.35 -0.43
C GLU A 70 -20.01 1.97 0.72
N ARG A 71 -19.66 0.93 1.48
CA ARG A 71 -20.42 0.49 2.64
C ARG A 71 -20.51 1.59 3.70
N VAL A 72 -19.39 2.21 4.02
CA VAL A 72 -19.33 3.31 5.00
C VAL A 72 -20.07 4.54 4.49
N VAL A 73 -19.89 4.90 3.21
CA VAL A 73 -20.58 6.05 2.61
C VAL A 73 -22.10 5.87 2.62
N LYS A 74 -22.60 4.67 2.27
CA LYS A 74 -24.04 4.35 2.30
C LYS A 74 -24.63 4.39 3.72
N ALA A 75 -23.82 4.22 4.76
CA ALA A 75 -24.27 4.27 6.14
C ALA A 75 -24.47 5.71 6.67
N PHE A 76 -23.98 6.73 5.95
CA PHE A 76 -24.25 8.12 6.31
C PHE A 76 -25.67 8.54 5.93
N ASP A 77 -26.42 9.06 6.90
CA ASP A 77 -27.72 9.70 6.65
C ASP A 77 -27.51 11.15 6.18
N PHE A 78 -27.00 11.30 4.95
CA PHE A 78 -26.81 12.60 4.32
C PHE A 78 -28.12 13.40 4.24
N ALA A 79 -29.25 12.71 4.02
CA ALA A 79 -30.57 13.33 3.96
C ALA A 79 -30.94 14.05 5.27
N LYS A 80 -30.56 13.52 6.44
CA LYS A 80 -30.73 14.21 7.72
C LYS A 80 -29.93 15.51 7.79
N VAL A 81 -28.69 15.48 7.31
CA VAL A 81 -27.82 16.68 7.29
C VAL A 81 -28.40 17.73 6.33
N GLU A 82 -28.79 17.31 5.12
CA GLU A 82 -29.40 18.20 4.13
C GLU A 82 -30.70 18.83 4.63
N ARG A 83 -31.58 18.05 5.27
CA ARG A 83 -32.80 18.58 5.90
C ARG A 83 -32.49 19.62 6.97
N ALA A 84 -31.50 19.37 7.83
CA ALA A 84 -31.11 20.31 8.86
C ALA A 84 -30.55 21.61 8.26
N LEU A 85 -29.68 21.51 7.25
CA LEU A 85 -29.12 22.67 6.54
C LEU A 85 -30.19 23.50 5.83
N ALA A 86 -31.12 22.85 5.14
CA ALA A 86 -32.21 23.54 4.46
C ALA A 86 -33.15 24.26 5.44
N GLY A 87 -33.41 23.65 6.61
CA GLY A 87 -34.15 24.28 7.70
C GLY A 87 -33.47 25.56 8.22
N LEU A 88 -32.14 25.56 8.34
CA LEU A 88 -31.37 26.75 8.72
C LEU A 88 -31.39 27.85 7.65
N LEU A 89 -31.42 27.46 6.36
CA LEU A 89 -31.39 28.38 5.23
C LEU A 89 -32.79 28.81 4.74
N GLY A 90 -33.86 28.30 5.33
CA GLY A 90 -35.24 28.58 4.92
C GLY A 90 -35.57 28.09 3.50
N ARG A 91 -34.92 27.03 3.02
CA ARG A 91 -35.13 26.44 1.69
C ARG A 91 -35.99 25.18 1.81
N GLU A 92 -36.92 24.97 0.87
CA GLU A 92 -37.65 23.70 0.78
C GLU A 92 -36.69 22.57 0.33
N VAL A 93 -36.73 21.45 1.05
CA VAL A 93 -36.01 20.23 0.68
C VAL A 93 -36.89 19.48 -0.29
N VAL A 94 -36.53 19.49 -1.58
CA VAL A 94 -37.16 18.61 -2.57
C VAL A 94 -36.67 17.18 -2.30
N PRO A 95 -37.57 16.18 -2.27
CA PRO A 95 -37.24 14.80 -1.94
C PRO A 95 -36.24 14.15 -2.89
#